data_AF-D2JM75-F1
#
_entry.id   AF-D2JM75-F1
#
_cell.length_a   1.000
_cell.length_b   1.000
_cell.length_c   1.000
_cell.angle_alpha   90.00
_cell.angle_beta   90.00
_cell.angle_gamma   90.00
#
_symmetry.space_group_name_H-M   'P 1'
#
loop_
_entity.id
_entity.type
_entity.pdbx_description
1 polymer ?
#
loop_
_entity_poly.entity_id
_entity_poly.type
_entity_poly.pdbx_seq_one_letter_code
_entity_poly.pdbx_strand_id
1 'polypeptide(L)'
;PYEETPRLVVKDLRDDSSAPTIEGLRKAGFPIEMFDENIIAPRKTLPIGPGTGPNDPKPVLLFQLNFIKGGLILTVNGQHGAMDMTGQDAITRLLSKACRNESFTDEEISVMNLERKTLIPLLENYKLGPELDHQIAKPAPTGETPPAPAKASWVFFSFTPKALSELKDMATKTLDASTKFVSTDDALSAFIWKSTSRVRLARVDGSAPTEFCRAVDVRPQMGVPGTYPGLLQNMTYQDSTISEIVNEPLGATASRLRSQLDRELLRKRTQALVTYMHGLSDKSSISFTADADPSTSIMLSSWAKVGCWEYDFGFGLGKPESVRRPRFE
;
A
#
# COMPACT_ATOMS: atom_id res chain seq x y z
N PRO A 1 -3.25 13.00 -23.08
CA PRO A 1 -4.08 12.52 -21.94
C PRO A 1 -5.25 11.71 -22.51
N TYR A 2 -5.77 10.69 -21.81
CA TYR A 2 -6.93 9.94 -22.30
C TYR A 2 -8.18 10.84 -22.39
N GLU A 3 -8.38 11.71 -21.40
CA GLU A 3 -9.39 12.78 -21.37
C GLU A 3 -8.80 14.06 -20.77
N GLU A 4 -9.41 15.22 -21.06
CA GLU A 4 -8.95 16.52 -20.56
C GLU A 4 -9.09 16.66 -19.05
N THR A 5 -10.19 16.15 -18.49
CA THR A 5 -10.44 16.13 -17.04
C THR A 5 -10.61 14.69 -16.55
N PRO A 6 -10.14 14.35 -15.33
CA PRO A 6 -10.41 13.05 -14.75
C PRO A 6 -11.92 12.82 -14.59
N ARG A 7 -12.39 11.62 -14.92
CA ARG A 7 -13.82 11.28 -14.78
C ARG A 7 -14.26 11.31 -13.33
N LEU A 8 -15.40 11.93 -13.10
CA LEU A 8 -16.16 11.89 -11.86
C LEU A 8 -17.49 11.17 -12.11
N VAL A 9 -17.70 10.06 -11.42
CA VAL A 9 -18.98 9.35 -11.37
C VAL A 9 -19.78 9.87 -10.18
N VAL A 10 -21.07 10.14 -10.35
CA VAL A 10 -21.97 10.49 -9.26
C VAL A 10 -23.04 9.41 -9.16
N LYS A 11 -23.16 8.79 -7.99
CA LYS A 11 -24.20 7.80 -7.68
C LYS A 11 -25.07 8.30 -6.53
N ASP A 12 -26.38 8.26 -6.73
CA ASP A 12 -27.35 8.42 -5.65
C ASP A 12 -27.78 7.05 -5.14
N LEU A 13 -27.37 6.73 -3.92
CA LEU A 13 -27.62 5.47 -3.23
C LEU A 13 -28.55 5.65 -2.02
N ARG A 14 -29.19 6.81 -1.87
CA ARG A 14 -30.01 7.13 -0.68
C ARG A 14 -31.21 6.21 -0.52
N ASP A 15 -31.76 5.74 -1.64
CA ASP A 15 -32.92 4.82 -1.70
C ASP A 15 -32.53 3.39 -2.10
N ASP A 16 -31.23 3.11 -2.26
CA ASP A 16 -30.73 1.76 -2.55
C ASP A 16 -30.63 0.95 -1.24
N SER A 17 -31.51 -0.04 -1.09
CA SER A 17 -31.55 -0.93 0.08
C SER A 17 -30.27 -1.76 0.29
N SER A 18 -29.43 -1.91 -0.75
CA SER A 18 -28.15 -2.63 -0.67
C SER A 18 -26.96 -1.73 -0.30
N ALA A 19 -27.14 -0.41 -0.35
CA ALA A 19 -26.09 0.54 -0.01
C ALA A 19 -25.97 0.78 1.50
N PRO A 20 -24.76 1.12 2.00
CA PRO A 20 -24.59 1.47 3.41
C PRO A 20 -25.31 2.78 3.74
N THR A 21 -25.69 2.93 5.01
CA THR A 21 -26.19 4.20 5.56
C THR A 21 -25.18 4.75 6.56
N ILE A 22 -25.18 6.06 6.84
CA ILE A 22 -24.23 6.64 7.80
C ILE A 22 -24.41 6.05 9.20
N GLU A 23 -25.65 5.86 9.65
CA GLU A 23 -25.96 5.26 10.95
C GLU A 23 -25.57 3.77 11.01
N GLY A 24 -25.74 3.05 9.89
CA GLY A 24 -25.27 1.67 9.77
C GLY A 24 -23.74 1.57 9.88
N LEU A 25 -23.02 2.45 9.19
CA LEU A 25 -21.56 2.55 9.23
C LEU A 25 -21.06 2.86 10.65
N ARG A 26 -21.64 3.87 11.32
CA ARG A 26 -21.32 4.24 12.70
C ARG A 26 -21.53 3.08 13.66
N LYS A 27 -22.71 2.44 13.60
CA LYS A 27 -23.08 1.31 14.47
C LYS A 27 -22.14 0.11 14.30
N ALA A 28 -21.70 -0.17 13.08
CA ALA A 28 -20.82 -1.30 12.77
C ALA A 28 -19.31 -0.95 12.88
N GLY A 29 -18.95 0.31 13.12
CA GLY A 29 -17.55 0.73 13.22
C GLY A 29 -16.81 0.85 11.88
N PHE A 30 -17.53 1.19 10.79
CA PHE A 30 -16.99 1.32 9.43
C PHE A 30 -16.25 0.06 8.91
N PRO A 31 -16.93 -1.10 8.88
CA PRO A 31 -16.32 -2.38 8.48
C PRO A 31 -16.05 -2.42 6.97
N ILE A 32 -15.07 -3.20 6.54
CA ILE A 32 -14.65 -3.23 5.12
C ILE A 32 -15.77 -3.73 4.19
N GLU A 33 -16.64 -4.60 4.70
CA GLU A 33 -17.79 -5.18 4.00
C GLU A 33 -18.80 -4.12 3.55
N MET A 34 -18.85 -2.96 4.22
CA MET A 34 -19.72 -1.84 3.83
C MET A 34 -19.09 -0.91 2.79
N PHE A 35 -17.85 -1.17 2.36
CA PHE A 35 -17.14 -0.42 1.33
C PHE A 35 -16.86 -1.31 0.11
N ASP A 36 -17.91 -1.82 -0.53
CA ASP A 36 -17.78 -2.70 -1.70
C ASP A 36 -17.34 -1.91 -2.95
N GLU A 37 -16.18 -2.26 -3.54
CA GLU A 37 -15.68 -1.57 -4.75
C GLU A 37 -16.68 -1.59 -5.91
N ASN A 38 -17.51 -2.63 -6.02
CA ASN A 38 -18.47 -2.75 -7.12
C ASN A 38 -19.63 -1.74 -6.97
N ILE A 39 -19.88 -1.26 -5.75
CA ILE A 39 -20.93 -0.29 -5.44
C ILE A 39 -20.32 1.12 -5.45
N ILE A 40 -19.30 1.35 -4.62
CA ILE A 40 -18.84 2.69 -4.26
C ILE A 40 -17.57 3.15 -4.97
N ALA A 41 -16.92 2.30 -5.79
CA ALA A 41 -15.74 2.68 -6.57
C ALA A 41 -16.05 2.79 -8.08
N PRO A 42 -15.40 3.72 -8.79
CA PRO A 42 -15.55 3.89 -10.24
C PRO A 42 -14.88 2.78 -11.06
N ARG A 43 -13.98 1.99 -10.46
CA ARG A 43 -13.28 0.88 -11.12
C ARG A 43 -12.76 -0.12 -10.08
N LYS A 44 -12.78 -1.42 -10.44
CA LYS A 44 -12.22 -2.50 -9.63
C LYS A 44 -10.71 -2.39 -9.47
N THR A 45 -10.22 -2.87 -8.33
CA THR A 45 -8.80 -2.91 -7.96
C THR A 45 -7.98 -3.79 -8.90
N LEU A 46 -8.48 -5.01 -9.12
CA LEU A 46 -7.86 -5.99 -10.02
C LEU A 46 -8.43 -5.85 -11.44
N PRO A 47 -7.66 -6.24 -12.48
CA PRO A 47 -8.11 -6.15 -13.86
C PRO A 47 -9.11 -7.27 -14.22
N ILE A 48 -10.19 -7.40 -13.45
CA ILE A 48 -11.21 -8.43 -13.58
C ILE A 48 -12.52 -7.77 -14.06
N GLY A 49 -13.15 -8.37 -15.06
CA GLY A 49 -14.46 -7.94 -15.56
C GLY A 49 -14.41 -6.96 -16.75
N PRO A 50 -15.52 -6.29 -17.06
CA PRO A 50 -15.62 -5.39 -18.21
C PRO A 50 -14.72 -4.16 -18.08
N GLY A 51 -14.09 -3.73 -19.19
CA GLY A 51 -13.32 -2.48 -19.25
C GLY A 51 -11.95 -2.53 -18.56
N THR A 52 -11.46 -3.73 -18.21
CA THR A 52 -10.15 -3.94 -17.58
C THR A 52 -9.13 -4.66 -18.46
N GLY A 53 -9.47 -4.91 -19.72
CA GLY A 53 -8.61 -5.61 -20.67
C GLY A 53 -7.32 -4.83 -20.98
N PRO A 54 -6.31 -5.49 -21.56
CA PRO A 54 -5.03 -4.85 -21.89
C PRO A 54 -5.16 -3.63 -22.81
N ASN A 55 -6.14 -3.67 -23.73
CA ASN A 55 -6.42 -2.63 -24.72
C ASN A 55 -7.43 -1.59 -24.22
N ASP A 56 -8.07 -1.82 -23.07
CA ASP A 56 -8.98 -0.84 -22.49
C ASP A 56 -8.18 0.33 -21.89
N PRO A 57 -8.71 1.56 -21.95
CA PRO A 57 -8.10 2.71 -21.32
C PRO A 57 -7.83 2.47 -19.84
N LYS A 58 -6.67 2.96 -19.36
CA LYS A 58 -6.25 2.93 -17.95
C LYS A 58 -6.08 4.36 -17.44
N PRO A 59 -7.18 5.08 -17.12
CA PRO A 59 -7.11 6.46 -16.65
C PRO A 59 -6.20 6.57 -15.42
N VAL A 60 -5.43 7.65 -15.33
CA VAL A 60 -4.51 7.90 -14.20
C VAL A 60 -5.27 8.06 -12.89
N LEU A 61 -6.41 8.76 -12.92
CA LEU A 61 -7.31 9.01 -11.79
C LEU A 61 -8.76 8.82 -12.21
N LEU A 62 -9.56 8.30 -11.29
CA LEU A 62 -11.02 8.26 -11.37
C LEU A 62 -11.60 8.61 -10.00
N PHE A 63 -12.73 9.33 -10.00
CA PHE A 63 -13.44 9.74 -8.80
C PHE A 63 -14.87 9.21 -8.80
N GLN A 64 -15.40 8.88 -7.63
CA GLN A 64 -16.83 8.62 -7.47
C GLN A 64 -17.37 9.27 -6.20
N LEU A 65 -18.44 10.05 -6.34
CA LEU A 65 -19.24 10.58 -5.24
C LEU A 65 -20.48 9.71 -5.08
N ASN A 66 -20.67 9.15 -3.89
CA ASN A 66 -21.80 8.29 -3.56
C ASN A 66 -22.65 8.95 -2.47
N PHE A 67 -23.82 9.47 -2.82
CA PHE A 67 -24.77 9.97 -1.83
C PHE A 67 -25.42 8.78 -1.13
N ILE A 68 -25.20 8.64 0.17
CA ILE A 68 -25.83 7.60 0.98
C ILE A 68 -26.82 8.24 1.95
N LYS A 69 -27.72 7.47 2.54
CA LYS A 69 -28.63 8.01 3.54
C LYS A 69 -27.85 8.62 4.71
N GLY A 70 -27.93 9.95 4.82
CA GLY A 70 -27.29 10.75 5.87
C GLY A 70 -25.80 11.07 5.64
N GLY A 71 -25.22 10.79 4.47
CA GLY A 71 -23.79 11.03 4.24
C GLY A 71 -23.34 10.98 2.79
N LEU A 72 -22.02 11.05 2.61
CA LEU A 72 -21.32 11.01 1.32
C LEU A 72 -20.11 10.10 1.44
N ILE A 73 -19.89 9.23 0.45
CA ILE A 73 -18.63 8.50 0.28
C ILE A 73 -17.94 9.03 -0.98
N LEU A 74 -16.76 9.61 -0.81
CA LEU A 74 -15.85 9.93 -1.91
C LEU A 74 -14.83 8.79 -2.07
N THR A 75 -14.77 8.22 -3.27
CA THR A 75 -13.77 7.21 -3.64
C THR A 75 -12.83 7.77 -4.70
N VAL A 76 -11.53 7.59 -4.49
CA VAL A 76 -10.46 7.97 -5.43
C VAL A 76 -9.71 6.72 -5.88
N ASN A 77 -9.70 6.45 -7.18
CA ASN A 77 -8.86 5.40 -7.77
C ASN A 77 -7.66 6.03 -8.46
N GLY A 78 -6.45 5.60 -8.08
CA GLY A 78 -5.20 5.91 -8.78
C GLY A 78 -4.68 4.71 -9.55
N GLN A 79 -4.19 4.93 -10.77
CA GLN A 79 -3.50 3.88 -11.54
C GLN A 79 -2.12 3.63 -10.92
N HIS A 80 -1.86 2.41 -10.45
CA HIS A 80 -0.72 2.13 -9.57
C HIS A 80 0.68 2.26 -10.22
N GLY A 81 0.78 2.08 -11.54
CA GLY A 81 1.99 2.40 -12.31
C GLY A 81 2.20 3.92 -12.51
N ALA A 82 1.16 4.73 -12.35
CA ALA A 82 1.26 6.19 -12.39
C ALA A 82 1.57 6.80 -11.02
N MET A 83 1.17 6.16 -9.92
CA MET A 83 1.34 6.64 -8.54
C MET A 83 1.35 5.51 -7.50
N ASP A 84 2.10 5.68 -6.42
CA ASP A 84 1.86 4.96 -5.16
C ASP A 84 0.85 5.74 -4.29
N MET A 85 0.52 5.23 -3.09
CA MET A 85 -0.42 5.91 -2.20
C MET A 85 0.08 7.27 -1.70
N THR A 86 1.40 7.46 -1.51
CA THR A 86 1.97 8.78 -1.18
C THR A 86 1.75 9.76 -2.33
N GLY A 87 1.94 9.31 -3.57
CA GLY A 87 1.68 10.11 -4.77
C GLY A 87 0.18 10.40 -4.95
N GLN A 88 -0.67 9.41 -4.71
CA GLN A 88 -2.13 9.58 -4.75
C GLN A 88 -2.61 10.57 -3.67
N ASP A 89 -2.03 10.54 -2.47
CA ASP A 89 -2.28 11.50 -1.39
C ASP A 89 -1.88 12.92 -1.83
N ALA A 90 -0.71 13.09 -2.43
CA ALA A 90 -0.25 14.38 -2.93
C ALA A 90 -1.21 14.98 -3.97
N ILE A 91 -1.73 14.17 -4.89
CA ILE A 91 -2.72 14.63 -5.87
C ILE A 91 -4.07 14.93 -5.18
N THR A 92 -4.51 14.08 -4.25
CA THR A 92 -5.78 14.26 -3.51
C THR A 92 -5.76 15.54 -2.68
N ARG A 93 -4.62 15.86 -2.06
CA ARG A 93 -4.39 17.12 -1.34
C ARG A 93 -4.56 18.34 -2.25
N LEU A 94 -3.96 18.33 -3.44
CA LEU A 94 -4.11 19.43 -4.40
C LEU A 94 -5.51 19.52 -4.97
N LEU A 95 -6.19 18.39 -5.18
CA LEU A 95 -7.61 18.38 -5.53
C LEU A 95 -8.44 19.09 -4.43
N SER A 96 -8.18 18.78 -3.16
CA SER A 96 -8.87 19.45 -2.06
C SER A 96 -8.58 20.96 -1.98
N LYS A 97 -7.40 21.43 -2.39
CA LYS A 97 -7.11 22.87 -2.55
C LYS A 97 -7.88 23.48 -3.72
N ALA A 98 -7.88 22.81 -4.88
CA ALA A 98 -8.59 23.25 -6.06
C ALA A 98 -10.10 23.38 -5.83
N CYS A 99 -10.72 22.42 -5.14
CA CYS A 99 -12.15 22.50 -4.79
C CYS A 99 -12.49 23.68 -3.88
N ARG A 100 -11.51 24.22 -3.15
CA ARG A 100 -11.65 25.41 -2.29
C ARG A 100 -11.20 26.69 -2.99
N ASN A 101 -10.92 26.61 -4.29
CA ASN A 101 -10.40 27.70 -5.11
C ASN A 101 -9.10 28.31 -4.53
N GLU A 102 -8.27 27.51 -3.88
CA GLU A 102 -6.95 27.93 -3.42
C GLU A 102 -5.91 27.77 -4.53
N SER A 103 -5.05 28.77 -4.66
CA SER A 103 -3.89 28.69 -5.54
C SER A 103 -2.91 27.60 -5.10
N PHE A 104 -2.30 26.93 -6.07
CA PHE A 104 -1.16 26.07 -5.84
C PHE A 104 0.11 26.92 -5.71
N THR A 105 1.04 26.50 -4.86
CA THR A 105 2.35 27.15 -4.75
C THR A 105 3.23 26.78 -5.94
N ASP A 106 4.25 27.60 -6.23
CA ASP A 106 5.22 27.30 -7.28
C ASP A 106 5.94 25.95 -7.04
N GLU A 107 6.22 25.63 -5.77
CA GLU A 107 6.80 24.33 -5.39
C GLU A 107 5.82 23.19 -5.68
N GLU A 108 4.54 23.32 -5.32
CA GLU A 108 3.52 22.30 -5.61
C GLU A 108 3.43 22.04 -7.12
N ILE A 109 3.41 23.09 -7.93
CA ILE A 109 3.40 22.98 -9.40
C ILE A 109 4.68 22.31 -9.89
N SER A 110 5.85 22.79 -9.46
CA SER A 110 7.15 22.24 -9.86
C SER A 110 7.27 20.75 -9.56
N VAL A 111 6.92 20.33 -8.34
CA VAL A 111 7.00 18.93 -7.90
C VAL A 111 6.02 18.04 -8.66
N MET A 112 4.82 18.54 -8.95
CA MET A 112 3.81 17.79 -9.73
C MET A 112 4.23 17.56 -11.19
N ASN A 113 5.17 18.36 -11.69
CA ASN A 113 5.67 18.34 -13.05
C ASN A 113 7.09 17.78 -13.21
N LEU A 114 7.67 17.17 -12.17
CA LEU A 114 8.99 16.52 -12.26
C LEU A 114 9.03 15.42 -13.34
N GLU A 115 10.09 15.43 -14.16
CA GLU A 115 10.35 14.39 -15.17
C GLU A 115 10.58 13.04 -14.50
N ARG A 116 9.74 12.05 -14.84
CA ARG A 116 9.69 10.77 -14.14
C ARG A 116 10.79 9.81 -14.60
N LYS A 117 11.13 9.83 -15.89
CA LYS A 117 12.03 8.82 -16.49
C LYS A 117 13.48 8.94 -16.03
N THR A 118 13.89 10.13 -15.62
CA THR A 118 15.27 10.44 -15.20
C THR A 118 15.38 10.75 -13.71
N LEU A 119 14.26 10.68 -12.97
CA LEU A 119 14.20 11.03 -11.54
C LEU A 119 15.14 10.16 -10.69
N ILE A 120 15.33 8.91 -11.10
CA ILE A 120 16.17 7.93 -10.41
C ILE A 120 17.44 7.73 -11.26
N PRO A 121 18.62 8.13 -10.75
CA PRO A 121 19.87 7.93 -11.46
C PRO A 121 20.15 6.43 -11.64
N LEU A 122 20.45 6.04 -12.88
CA LEU A 122 20.80 4.66 -13.22
C LEU A 122 22.23 4.35 -12.74
N LEU A 123 22.47 3.07 -12.41
CA LEU A 123 23.78 2.57 -12.04
C LEU A 123 24.58 2.22 -13.30
N GLU A 124 25.79 2.75 -13.43
CA GLU A 124 26.69 2.42 -14.53
C GLU A 124 27.18 0.98 -14.45
N ASN A 125 27.20 0.28 -15.59
CA ASN A 125 27.69 -1.10 -15.71
C ASN A 125 27.08 -2.10 -14.71
N TYR A 126 25.84 -1.83 -14.27
CA TYR A 126 25.16 -2.68 -13.30
C TYR A 126 24.96 -4.10 -13.84
N LYS A 127 25.29 -5.07 -13.00
CA LYS A 127 24.99 -6.49 -13.20
C LYS A 127 24.03 -6.93 -12.11
N LEU A 128 23.21 -7.93 -12.41
CA LEU A 128 22.30 -8.52 -11.43
C LEU A 128 23.06 -8.88 -10.15
N GLY A 129 22.57 -8.39 -9.02
CA GLY A 129 23.15 -8.55 -7.70
C GLY A 129 22.07 -8.68 -6.61
N PRO A 130 22.51 -8.80 -5.34
CA PRO A 130 21.61 -9.02 -4.19
C PRO A 130 20.62 -7.88 -3.96
N GLU A 131 20.83 -6.73 -4.60
CA GLU A 131 19.89 -5.61 -4.55
C GLU A 131 18.47 -5.98 -5.02
N LEU A 132 18.38 -6.98 -5.91
CA LEU A 132 17.15 -7.48 -6.53
C LEU A 132 16.65 -8.81 -5.96
N ASP A 133 17.23 -9.29 -4.86
CA ASP A 133 16.70 -10.44 -4.14
C ASP A 133 15.21 -10.23 -3.85
N HIS A 134 14.41 -11.29 -4.03
CA HIS A 134 12.94 -11.30 -3.90
C HIS A 134 12.15 -10.51 -4.96
N GLN A 135 12.84 -9.93 -5.97
CA GLN A 135 12.20 -9.05 -6.99
C GLN A 135 12.12 -9.63 -8.40
N ILE A 136 12.71 -10.80 -8.61
CA ILE A 136 12.74 -11.48 -9.91
C ILE A 136 12.10 -12.85 -9.75
N ALA A 137 10.97 -13.05 -10.43
CA ALA A 137 10.24 -14.29 -10.43
C ALA A 137 11.09 -15.39 -11.07
N LYS A 138 11.21 -16.51 -10.38
CA LYS A 138 11.80 -17.73 -10.95
C LYS A 138 10.79 -18.37 -11.91
N PRO A 139 11.23 -18.94 -13.04
CA PRO A 139 10.33 -19.67 -13.92
C PRO A 139 9.61 -20.78 -13.13
N ALA A 140 8.29 -20.87 -13.29
CA ALA A 140 7.53 -21.95 -12.68
C ALA A 140 8.02 -23.30 -13.23
N PRO A 141 8.12 -24.36 -12.39
CA PRO A 141 8.36 -25.71 -12.86
C PRO A 141 7.32 -26.09 -13.93
N THR A 142 7.79 -26.60 -15.07
CA THR A 142 6.90 -26.99 -16.17
C THR A 142 6.01 -28.15 -15.74
N GLY A 143 4.69 -28.00 -15.84
CA GLY A 143 3.71 -29.10 -15.69
C GLY A 143 2.89 -29.09 -14.39
N GLU A 144 3.14 -28.17 -13.47
CA GLU A 144 2.30 -28.02 -12.28
C GLU A 144 1.20 -26.98 -12.52
N THR A 145 -0.06 -27.42 -12.40
CA THR A 145 -1.19 -26.49 -12.37
C THR A 145 -1.19 -25.81 -11.00
N PRO A 146 -1.26 -24.47 -10.93
CA PRO A 146 -1.35 -23.78 -9.65
C PRO A 146 -2.54 -24.32 -8.85
N PRO A 147 -2.39 -24.59 -7.54
CA PRO A 147 -3.50 -25.00 -6.72
C PRO A 147 -4.62 -23.95 -6.77
N ALA A 148 -5.87 -24.40 -6.68
CA ALA A 148 -7.01 -23.49 -6.63
C ALA A 148 -6.84 -22.51 -5.45
N PRO A 149 -7.19 -21.22 -5.63
CA PRO A 149 -7.09 -20.24 -4.55
C PRO A 149 -7.88 -20.70 -3.32
N ALA A 150 -7.25 -20.64 -2.15
CA ALA A 150 -7.94 -20.90 -0.90
C ALA A 150 -9.02 -19.85 -0.64
N LYS A 151 -10.10 -20.24 0.03
CA LYS A 151 -11.11 -19.27 0.51
C LYS A 151 -10.45 -18.29 1.48
N ALA A 152 -10.58 -17.00 1.20
CA ALA A 152 -10.08 -15.91 2.03
C ALA A 152 -11.14 -14.82 2.19
N SER A 153 -10.94 -13.93 3.16
CA SER A 153 -11.81 -12.79 3.42
C SER A 153 -10.99 -11.58 3.85
N TRP A 154 -11.49 -10.39 3.56
CA TRP A 154 -10.96 -9.15 4.09
C TRP A 154 -11.68 -8.76 5.37
N VAL A 155 -10.93 -8.31 6.39
CA VAL A 155 -11.48 -7.81 7.66
C VAL A 155 -10.62 -6.64 8.15
N PHE A 156 -11.24 -5.62 8.76
CA PHE A 156 -10.53 -4.57 9.47
C PHE A 156 -10.35 -4.90 10.96
N PHE A 157 -9.12 -4.74 11.45
CA PHE A 157 -8.79 -4.73 12.87
C PHE A 157 -8.40 -3.31 13.27
N SER A 158 -9.09 -2.77 14.27
CA SER A 158 -8.79 -1.43 14.80
C SER A 158 -7.91 -1.53 16.04
N PHE A 159 -6.84 -0.74 16.07
CA PHE A 159 -5.95 -0.61 17.22
C PHE A 159 -6.12 0.79 17.81
N THR A 160 -6.48 0.87 19.09
CA THR A 160 -6.64 2.16 19.77
C THR A 160 -5.28 2.84 19.96
N PRO A 161 -5.23 4.17 20.17
CA PRO A 161 -3.97 4.87 20.47
C PRO A 161 -3.22 4.26 21.66
N LYS A 162 -3.96 3.83 22.69
CA LYS A 162 -3.40 3.13 23.86
C LYS A 162 -2.77 1.79 23.47
N ALA A 163 -3.47 0.95 22.71
CA ALA A 163 -2.95 -0.34 22.26
C ALA A 163 -1.69 -0.17 21.39
N LEU A 164 -1.67 0.83 20.51
CA LEU A 164 -0.49 1.16 19.69
C LEU A 164 0.71 1.61 20.53
N SER A 165 0.47 2.43 21.56
CA SER A 165 1.51 2.83 22.51
C SER A 165 2.05 1.62 23.28
N GLU A 166 1.17 0.76 23.80
CA GLU A 166 1.56 -0.45 24.53
C GLU A 166 2.36 -1.42 23.65
N LEU A 167 1.96 -1.61 22.39
CA LEU A 167 2.72 -2.42 21.43
C LEU A 167 4.14 -1.86 21.21
N LYS A 168 4.25 -0.54 21.02
CA LYS A 168 5.56 0.11 20.85
C LYS A 168 6.41 0.00 22.11
N ASP A 169 5.83 0.17 23.28
CA ASP A 169 6.53 0.06 24.57
C ASP A 169 7.03 -1.37 24.80
N MET A 170 6.23 -2.39 24.50
CA MET A 170 6.64 -3.79 24.57
C MET A 170 7.78 -4.11 23.59
N ALA A 171 7.70 -3.62 22.34
CA ALA A 171 8.77 -3.80 21.37
C ALA A 171 10.06 -3.11 21.84
N THR A 172 9.97 -1.88 22.32
CA THR A 172 11.13 -1.08 22.76
C THR A 172 11.88 -1.70 23.95
N LYS A 173 11.19 -2.45 24.82
CA LYS A 173 11.80 -3.17 25.95
C LYS A 173 12.62 -4.41 25.54
N THR A 174 12.47 -4.89 24.31
CA THR A 174 13.02 -6.18 23.88
C THR A 174 13.75 -6.09 22.54
N LEU A 175 14.33 -4.93 22.23
CA LEU A 175 15.07 -4.68 21.00
C LEU A 175 16.38 -5.48 20.94
N ASP A 176 16.79 -5.81 19.72
CA ASP A 176 18.15 -6.29 19.47
C ASP A 176 19.18 -5.22 19.79
N ALA A 177 20.37 -5.63 20.22
CA ALA A 177 21.45 -4.72 20.60
C ALA A 177 21.89 -3.76 19.48
N SER A 178 21.71 -4.15 18.22
CA SER A 178 22.00 -3.32 17.03
C SER A 178 20.93 -2.25 16.75
N THR A 179 19.77 -2.34 17.38
CA THR A 179 18.62 -1.47 17.10
C THR A 179 18.44 -0.41 18.19
N LYS A 180 18.63 0.85 17.81
CA LYS A 180 18.50 1.98 18.75
C LYS A 180 17.07 2.32 19.13
N PHE A 181 16.12 2.18 18.20
CA PHE A 181 14.71 2.47 18.39
C PHE A 181 13.86 1.76 17.34
N VAL A 182 12.56 1.65 17.60
CA VAL A 182 11.54 1.23 16.63
C VAL A 182 10.36 2.21 16.63
N SER A 183 9.65 2.31 15.51
CA SER A 183 8.43 3.12 15.41
C SER A 183 7.19 2.35 15.86
N THR A 184 6.07 3.05 16.04
CA THR A 184 4.75 2.43 16.23
C THR A 184 4.39 1.52 15.05
N ASP A 185 4.75 1.93 13.83
CA ASP A 185 4.49 1.16 12.60
C ASP A 185 5.31 -0.14 12.57
N ASP A 186 6.58 -0.11 13.01
CA ASP A 186 7.39 -1.33 13.14
C ASP A 186 6.77 -2.30 14.17
N ALA A 187 6.37 -1.78 15.33
CA ALA A 187 5.80 -2.60 16.41
C ALA A 187 4.48 -3.26 16.00
N LEU A 188 3.59 -2.52 15.31
CA LEU A 188 2.35 -3.09 14.80
C LEU A 188 2.60 -4.10 13.69
N SER A 189 3.50 -3.80 12.74
CA SER A 189 3.88 -4.70 11.66
C SER A 189 4.44 -6.03 12.20
N ALA A 190 5.34 -5.93 13.19
CA ALA A 190 5.91 -7.07 13.89
C ALA A 190 4.84 -7.88 14.65
N PHE A 191 3.92 -7.20 15.34
CA PHE A 191 2.83 -7.86 16.05
C PHE A 191 1.92 -8.65 15.11
N ILE A 192 1.62 -8.09 13.93
CA ILE A 192 0.84 -8.77 12.88
C ILE A 192 1.60 -10.01 12.41
N TRP A 193 2.90 -9.89 12.10
CA TRP A 193 3.73 -11.04 11.69
C TRP A 193 3.75 -12.15 12.73
N LYS A 194 4.02 -11.81 13.98
CA LYS A 194 3.96 -12.74 15.10
C LYS A 194 2.61 -13.42 15.26
N SER A 195 1.52 -12.68 15.06
CA SER A 195 0.18 -13.18 15.29
C SER A 195 -0.31 -14.09 14.18
N THR A 196 -0.05 -13.75 12.92
CA THR A 196 -0.38 -14.62 11.79
C THR A 196 0.50 -15.87 11.77
N SER A 197 1.80 -15.75 12.06
CA SER A 197 2.70 -16.92 12.18
C SER A 197 2.24 -17.85 13.31
N ARG A 198 1.79 -17.30 14.45
CA ARG A 198 1.29 -18.10 15.58
C ARG A 198 0.04 -18.91 15.23
N VAL A 199 -0.93 -18.34 14.53
CA VAL A 199 -2.11 -19.10 14.11
C VAL A 199 -1.80 -20.07 12.96
N ARG A 200 -0.79 -19.76 12.13
CA ARG A 200 -0.32 -20.65 11.06
C ARG A 200 0.27 -21.95 11.59
N LEU A 201 0.89 -21.96 12.78
CA LEU A 201 1.40 -23.19 13.42
C LEU A 201 0.37 -24.31 13.58
N ALA A 202 -0.94 -24.00 13.58
CA ALA A 202 -1.98 -25.01 13.61
C ALA A 202 -2.10 -25.82 12.29
N ARG A 203 -1.46 -25.36 11.20
CA ARG A 203 -1.58 -25.94 9.86
C ARG A 203 -0.28 -26.03 9.05
N VAL A 204 0.80 -25.41 9.50
CA VAL A 204 2.13 -25.52 8.88
C VAL A 204 3.17 -25.86 9.93
N ASP A 205 4.23 -26.56 9.52
CA ASP A 205 5.35 -26.88 10.40
C ASP A 205 6.09 -25.61 10.86
N GLY A 206 6.65 -25.63 12.06
CA GLY A 206 7.37 -24.50 12.62
C GLY A 206 8.63 -24.12 11.84
N SER A 207 9.25 -25.07 11.14
CA SER A 207 10.41 -24.83 10.27
C SER A 207 10.05 -24.22 8.92
N ALA A 208 8.75 -24.10 8.59
CA ALA A 208 8.31 -23.52 7.33
C ALA A 208 8.83 -22.07 7.19
N PRO A 209 9.40 -21.70 6.03
CA PRO A 209 9.83 -20.33 5.76
C PRO A 209 8.66 -19.34 5.80
N THR A 210 8.92 -18.14 6.27
CA THR A 210 7.98 -17.00 6.24
C THR A 210 8.75 -15.74 5.87
N GLU A 211 8.18 -14.98 4.95
CA GLU A 211 8.76 -13.72 4.49
C GLU A 211 7.83 -12.54 4.85
N PHE A 212 8.40 -11.43 5.31
CA PHE A 212 7.69 -10.16 5.47
C PHE A 212 8.12 -9.16 4.40
N CYS A 213 7.25 -8.96 3.40
CA CYS A 213 7.42 -7.95 2.36
C CYS A 213 6.74 -6.64 2.81
N ARG A 214 7.54 -5.62 3.16
CA ARG A 214 7.04 -4.31 3.61
C ARG A 214 7.27 -3.24 2.55
N ALA A 215 6.20 -2.58 2.09
CA ALA A 215 6.31 -1.43 1.21
C ALA A 215 6.90 -0.21 1.94
N VAL A 216 7.80 0.49 1.27
CA VAL A 216 8.50 1.67 1.79
C VAL A 216 8.47 2.77 0.74
N ASP A 217 8.00 3.95 1.13
CA ASP A 217 8.20 5.19 0.37
C ASP A 217 9.69 5.54 0.35
N VAL A 218 10.28 5.55 -0.84
CA VAL A 218 11.73 5.78 -1.03
C VAL A 218 12.05 7.20 -1.49
N ARG A 219 11.07 8.12 -1.52
CA ARG A 219 11.30 9.54 -1.79
C ARG A 219 12.42 10.14 -0.92
N PRO A 220 12.45 9.94 0.42
CA PRO A 220 13.52 10.50 1.27
C PRO A 220 14.93 9.99 0.91
N GLN A 221 15.04 8.72 0.55
CA GLN A 221 16.30 8.06 0.16
C GLN A 221 16.79 8.57 -1.19
N MET A 222 15.86 8.88 -2.10
CA MET A 222 16.16 9.42 -3.42
C MET A 222 16.31 10.94 -3.45
N GLY A 223 16.05 11.64 -2.33
CA GLY A 223 16.08 13.11 -2.30
C GLY A 223 14.94 13.75 -3.11
N VAL A 224 13.85 13.00 -3.30
CA VAL A 224 12.67 13.46 -4.02
C VAL A 224 11.68 14.07 -3.00
N PRO A 225 11.02 15.19 -3.31
CA PRO A 225 10.04 15.79 -2.42
C PRO A 225 8.92 14.80 -2.04
N GLY A 226 8.50 14.82 -0.78
CA GLY A 226 7.43 13.95 -0.26
C GLY A 226 6.09 14.11 -0.99
N THR A 227 5.90 15.26 -1.64
CA THR A 227 4.72 15.61 -2.44
C THR A 227 4.81 15.18 -3.92
N TYR A 228 5.86 14.47 -4.33
CA TYR A 228 5.97 13.92 -5.69
C TYR A 228 4.82 12.94 -5.99
N PRO A 229 4.03 13.16 -7.05
CA PRO A 229 2.79 12.41 -7.30
C PRO A 229 3.00 11.04 -7.95
N GLY A 230 4.22 10.72 -8.36
CA GLY A 230 4.50 9.50 -9.11
C GLY A 230 4.60 8.25 -8.25
N LEU A 231 4.93 7.13 -8.89
CA LEU A 231 5.32 5.91 -8.21
C LEU A 231 6.79 6.03 -7.81
N LEU A 232 7.08 6.04 -6.51
CA LEU A 232 8.43 5.97 -5.96
C LEU A 232 8.40 5.19 -4.64
N GLN A 233 8.22 3.88 -4.78
CA GLN A 233 8.15 2.91 -3.70
C GLN A 233 9.11 1.75 -4.00
N ASN A 234 9.64 1.14 -2.95
CA ASN A 234 10.26 -0.18 -3.02
C ASN A 234 9.80 -1.03 -1.83
N MET A 235 10.34 -2.23 -1.67
CA MET A 235 10.04 -3.12 -0.55
C MET A 235 11.29 -3.43 0.27
N THR A 236 11.10 -3.69 1.55
CA THR A 236 12.04 -4.44 2.36
C THR A 236 11.53 -5.86 2.54
N TYR A 237 12.42 -6.85 2.50
CA TYR A 237 12.11 -8.26 2.65
C TYR A 237 12.81 -8.79 3.89
N GLN A 238 12.14 -9.63 4.66
CA GLN A 238 12.70 -10.27 5.85
C GLN A 238 12.27 -11.73 5.90
N ASP A 239 13.23 -12.62 5.75
CA ASP A 239 13.03 -14.06 5.88
C ASP A 239 13.27 -14.54 7.31
N SER A 240 12.49 -15.54 7.71
CA SER A 240 12.66 -16.29 8.94
C SER A 240 11.88 -17.62 8.84
N THR A 241 11.72 -18.32 9.95
CA THR A 241 10.82 -19.47 10.07
C THR A 241 9.60 -19.10 10.91
N ILE A 242 8.48 -19.78 10.69
CA ILE A 242 7.26 -19.57 11.49
C ILE A 242 7.56 -19.69 12.99
N SER A 243 8.34 -20.70 13.40
CA SER A 243 8.70 -20.94 14.80
C SER A 243 9.56 -19.82 15.38
N GLU A 244 10.57 -19.35 14.64
CA GLU A 244 11.45 -18.27 15.11
C GLU A 244 10.65 -16.99 15.35
N ILE A 245 9.85 -16.56 14.36
CA ILE A 245 8.99 -15.36 14.49
C ILE A 245 8.02 -15.50 15.66
N VAL A 246 7.42 -16.67 15.89
CA VAL A 246 6.45 -16.86 16.98
C VAL A 246 7.10 -16.73 18.36
N ASN A 247 8.29 -17.30 18.51
CA ASN A 247 8.96 -17.49 19.79
C ASN A 247 9.89 -16.33 20.17
N GLU A 248 10.34 -15.52 19.23
CA GLU A 248 11.17 -14.36 19.54
C GLU A 248 10.37 -13.23 20.22
N PRO A 249 11.04 -12.35 21.00
CA PRO A 249 10.40 -11.17 21.57
C PRO A 249 9.87 -10.22 20.49
N LEU A 250 8.80 -9.47 20.80
CA LEU A 250 8.22 -8.50 19.87
C LEU A 250 9.26 -7.47 19.37
N GLY A 251 10.18 -7.06 20.24
CA GLY A 251 11.24 -6.13 19.89
C GLY A 251 12.24 -6.69 18.89
N ALA A 252 12.58 -7.98 18.96
CA ALA A 252 13.45 -8.65 17.98
C ALA A 252 12.78 -8.67 16.59
N THR A 253 11.49 -9.02 16.51
CA THR A 253 10.75 -8.95 15.24
C THR A 253 10.67 -7.52 14.70
N ALA A 254 10.44 -6.53 15.56
CA ALA A 254 10.44 -5.12 15.15
C ALA A 254 11.83 -4.63 14.71
N SER A 255 12.90 -5.11 15.35
CA SER A 255 14.30 -4.86 14.99
C SER A 255 14.63 -5.38 13.60
N ARG A 256 14.18 -6.58 13.22
CA ARG A 256 14.29 -7.11 11.85
C ARG A 256 13.74 -6.12 10.82
N LEU A 257 12.50 -5.67 11.02
CA LEU A 257 11.84 -4.71 10.13
C LEU A 257 12.55 -3.35 10.06
N ARG A 258 13.05 -2.85 11.20
CA ARG A 258 13.76 -1.57 11.28
C ARG A 258 15.13 -1.63 10.63
N SER A 259 15.84 -2.75 10.74
CA SER A 259 17.20 -2.93 10.18
C SER A 259 17.28 -2.69 8.67
N GLN A 260 16.17 -2.94 7.95
CA GLN A 260 16.09 -2.80 6.50
C GLN A 260 15.80 -1.38 6.02
N LEU A 261 15.60 -0.43 6.95
CA LEU A 261 15.28 0.95 6.63
C LEU A 261 16.52 1.86 6.56
N ASP A 262 17.71 1.27 6.42
CA ASP A 262 18.93 2.03 6.16
C ASP A 262 18.81 2.83 4.85
N ARG A 263 19.26 4.09 4.89
CA ARG A 263 19.05 5.05 3.81
C ARG A 263 19.82 4.65 2.55
N GLU A 264 21.07 4.26 2.69
CA GLU A 264 21.94 3.93 1.56
C GLU A 264 21.58 2.57 0.97
N LEU A 265 21.23 1.60 1.81
CA LEU A 265 20.72 0.31 1.38
C LEU A 265 19.47 0.48 0.50
N LEU A 266 18.45 1.19 0.99
CA LEU A 266 17.21 1.41 0.25
C LEU A 266 17.41 2.22 -1.04
N ARG A 267 18.28 3.24 -1.00
CA ARG A 267 18.68 4.00 -2.19
C ARG A 267 19.30 3.06 -3.24
N LYS A 268 20.32 2.28 -2.85
CA LYS A 268 21.02 1.37 -3.76
C LYS A 268 20.09 0.32 -4.35
N ARG A 269 19.24 -0.30 -3.53
CA ARG A 269 18.24 -1.29 -3.98
C ARG A 269 17.24 -0.72 -4.97
N THR A 270 16.78 0.51 -4.72
CA THR A 270 15.86 1.20 -5.63
C THR A 270 16.53 1.55 -6.95
N GLN A 271 17.75 2.08 -6.93
CA GLN A 271 18.50 2.37 -8.15
C GLN A 271 18.79 1.11 -8.97
N ALA A 272 19.17 0.02 -8.31
CA ALA A 272 19.39 -1.28 -8.94
C ALA A 272 18.14 -1.83 -9.62
N LEU A 273 16.98 -1.77 -8.95
CA LEU A 273 15.69 -2.16 -9.55
C LEU A 273 15.36 -1.36 -10.79
N VAL A 274 15.45 -0.02 -10.70
CA VAL A 274 15.16 0.85 -11.84
C VAL A 274 16.16 0.62 -12.99
N THR A 275 17.45 0.45 -12.68
CA THR A 275 18.49 0.17 -13.68
C THR A 275 18.24 -1.14 -14.40
N TYR A 276 17.91 -2.19 -13.65
CA TYR A 276 17.59 -3.50 -14.23
C TYR A 276 16.34 -3.44 -15.10
N MET A 277 15.27 -2.81 -14.61
CA MET A 277 14.04 -2.57 -15.40
C MET A 277 14.32 -1.78 -16.68
N HIS A 278 15.21 -0.79 -16.64
CA HIS A 278 15.56 0.05 -17.78
C HIS A 278 16.25 -0.75 -18.89
N GLY A 279 17.12 -1.70 -18.53
CA GLY A 279 17.85 -2.54 -19.48
C GLY A 279 17.03 -3.65 -20.14
N LEU A 280 15.78 -3.87 -19.71
CA LEU A 280 14.93 -4.97 -20.18
C LEU A 280 13.84 -4.51 -21.15
N SER A 281 13.69 -5.21 -22.26
CA SER A 281 12.53 -5.08 -23.15
C SER A 281 11.29 -5.72 -22.52
N ASP A 282 11.43 -6.94 -21.99
CA ASP A 282 10.39 -7.66 -21.25
C ASP A 282 10.61 -7.53 -19.73
N LYS A 283 9.60 -7.02 -19.02
CA LYS A 283 9.59 -6.80 -17.58
C LYS A 283 8.68 -7.80 -16.83
N SER A 284 8.17 -8.81 -17.52
CA SER A 284 7.19 -9.78 -17.01
C SER A 284 7.68 -10.58 -15.79
N SER A 285 8.99 -10.76 -15.64
CA SER A 285 9.59 -11.45 -14.50
C SER A 285 9.71 -10.59 -13.25
N ILE A 286 9.50 -9.27 -13.33
CA ILE A 286 9.73 -8.37 -12.20
C ILE A 286 8.46 -8.25 -11.38
N SER A 287 8.58 -8.53 -10.09
CA SER A 287 7.49 -8.41 -9.12
C SER A 287 8.04 -7.92 -7.78
N PHE A 288 7.28 -7.08 -7.06
CA PHE A 288 7.63 -6.69 -5.70
C PHE A 288 7.45 -7.81 -4.67
N THR A 289 6.90 -8.95 -5.08
CA THR A 289 6.58 -10.09 -4.21
C THR A 289 6.87 -11.37 -4.99
N ALA A 290 8.05 -11.46 -5.62
CA ALA A 290 8.33 -12.43 -6.67
C ALA A 290 8.39 -13.88 -6.15
N ASP A 291 8.80 -14.06 -4.90
CA ASP A 291 8.95 -15.35 -4.21
C ASP A 291 8.13 -15.44 -2.91
N ALA A 292 7.26 -14.47 -2.63
CA ALA A 292 6.40 -14.47 -1.47
C ALA A 292 5.33 -15.57 -1.56
N ASP A 293 5.36 -16.54 -0.64
CA ASP A 293 4.35 -17.60 -0.53
C ASP A 293 3.09 -17.07 0.19
N PRO A 294 1.91 -17.01 -0.48
CA PRO A 294 0.67 -16.54 0.16
C PRO A 294 0.26 -17.34 1.42
N SER A 295 0.70 -18.59 1.54
CA SER A 295 0.41 -19.45 2.69
C SER A 295 1.14 -18.98 3.96
N THR A 296 2.38 -18.49 3.84
CA THR A 296 3.27 -18.21 4.99
C THR A 296 3.81 -16.78 5.05
N SER A 297 3.82 -16.02 3.95
CA SER A 297 4.33 -14.65 3.89
C SER A 297 3.30 -13.60 4.34
N ILE A 298 3.77 -12.35 4.50
CA ILE A 298 2.96 -11.15 4.66
C ILE A 298 3.41 -10.12 3.64
N MET A 299 2.44 -9.50 2.97
CA MET A 299 2.65 -8.33 2.13
C MET A 299 1.94 -7.14 2.76
N LEU A 300 2.69 -6.21 3.36
CA LEU A 300 2.14 -5.07 4.08
C LEU A 300 2.54 -3.75 3.41
N SER A 301 1.55 -2.92 3.11
CA SER A 301 1.74 -1.52 2.74
C SER A 301 1.06 -0.62 3.77
N SER A 302 1.85 0.15 4.52
CA SER A 302 1.32 1.07 5.53
C SER A 302 1.00 2.42 4.92
N TRP A 303 -0.26 2.83 5.02
CA TRP A 303 -0.74 4.15 4.63
C TRP A 303 -0.93 5.07 5.84
N ALA A 304 -0.36 4.74 7.00
CA ALA A 304 -0.60 5.47 8.25
C ALA A 304 -0.13 6.94 8.23
N LYS A 305 0.74 7.32 7.28
CA LYS A 305 1.35 8.66 7.18
C LYS A 305 0.67 9.59 6.18
N VAL A 306 -0.28 9.10 5.38
CA VAL A 306 -0.92 9.93 4.34
C VAL A 306 -1.95 10.87 4.95
N GLY A 307 -2.14 12.04 4.33
CA GLY A 307 -2.93 13.14 4.88
C GLY A 307 -4.44 13.04 4.65
N CYS A 308 -4.98 11.89 4.23
CA CYS A 308 -6.39 11.74 3.83
C CYS A 308 -7.44 12.21 4.86
N TRP A 309 -7.09 12.28 6.15
CA TRP A 309 -7.97 12.80 7.21
C TRP A 309 -8.09 14.34 7.21
N GLU A 310 -7.23 15.05 6.49
CA GLU A 310 -7.14 16.50 6.51
C GLU A 310 -7.91 17.19 5.38
N TYR A 311 -8.49 16.43 4.45
CA TYR A 311 -9.07 16.98 3.22
C TYR A 311 -10.59 17.07 3.31
N ASP A 312 -11.14 18.29 3.27
CA ASP A 312 -12.58 18.55 3.31
C ASP A 312 -13.19 18.88 1.92
N PHE A 313 -12.33 19.06 0.91
CA PHE A 313 -12.71 19.37 -0.48
C PHE A 313 -13.66 20.57 -0.63
N GLY A 314 -13.78 21.45 0.37
CA GLY A 314 -14.72 22.57 0.32
C GLY A 314 -16.20 22.15 0.34
N PHE A 315 -16.53 20.91 0.69
CA PHE A 315 -17.92 20.42 0.68
C PHE A 315 -18.78 20.99 1.80
N GLY A 316 -18.19 21.67 2.80
CA GLY A 316 -18.93 22.18 3.97
C GLY A 316 -19.40 21.07 4.91
N LEU A 317 -18.85 19.86 4.81
CA LEU A 317 -19.21 18.69 5.62
C LEU A 317 -18.26 18.44 6.81
N GLY A 318 -17.21 19.26 6.94
CA GLY A 318 -16.11 19.02 7.88
C GLY A 318 -15.05 18.06 7.32
N LYS A 319 -14.20 17.52 8.20
CA LYS A 319 -13.20 16.50 7.86
C LYS A 319 -13.84 15.11 7.72
N PRO A 320 -13.18 14.15 7.04
CA PRO A 320 -13.71 12.79 6.90
C PRO A 320 -14.01 12.16 8.27
N GLU A 321 -15.19 11.56 8.41
CA GLU A 321 -15.55 10.78 9.59
C GLU A 321 -14.81 9.42 9.63
N SER A 322 -14.49 8.88 8.45
CA SER A 322 -13.67 7.68 8.31
C SER A 322 -12.92 7.66 6.99
N VAL A 323 -11.69 7.15 6.99
CA VAL A 323 -10.89 6.89 5.78
C VAL A 323 -10.65 5.38 5.68
N ARG A 324 -11.25 4.74 4.67
CA ARG A 324 -11.25 3.28 4.51
C ARG A 324 -10.92 2.87 3.08
N ARG A 325 -10.20 1.76 2.95
CA ARG A 325 -9.96 1.11 1.65
C ARG A 325 -11.20 0.27 1.29
N PRO A 326 -11.71 0.33 0.05
CA PRO A 326 -12.76 -0.58 -0.40
C PRO A 326 -12.34 -2.05 -0.33
N ARG A 327 -13.30 -2.92 -0.03
CA ARG A 327 -13.21 -4.37 -0.22
C ARG A 327 -13.15 -4.67 -1.72
N PHE A 328 -12.31 -5.63 -2.09
CA PHE A 328 -12.17 -6.13 -3.45
C PHE A 328 -12.04 -7.66 -3.42
N GLU A 329 -12.23 -8.25 -4.60
CA GLU A 329 -12.12 -9.70 -4.84
C GLU A 329 -10.67 -10.17 -4.92
#